data_AF-A0A1T4L8D7-F1
#
_entry.id   AF-A0A1T4L8D7-F1
#
_cell.length_a   1.000
_cell.length_b   1.000
_cell.length_c   1.000
_cell.angle_alpha   90.00
_cell.angle_beta   90.00
_cell.angle_gamma   90.00
#
_symmetry.space_group_name_H-M   'P 1'
#
loop_
_entity.id
_entity.type
_entity.pdbx_description
1 polymer ?
#
loop_
_entity_poly.entity_id
_entity_poly.type
_entity_poly.pdbx_seq_one_letter_code
_entity_poly.pdbx_strand_id
1 'polypeptide(L)'
;MTDAATDEELFNAAAPVVIVISDACGKTATGVVEAAADQFGADSVVIKRLSNVKTVDTVCEFLNGNIEEDVPLAVFHTIVERNLRRDIRRELDKRGIPSIDLLGPAITVISTLTGEEPKYEPGRRMDTEVQEV
;
A
#
# COMPACT_ATOMS: atom_id res chain seq x y z
N MET A 1 -41.88 20.39 4.19
CA MET A 1 -41.37 19.29 5.04
C MET A 1 -41.66 18.01 4.30
N THR A 2 -40.68 17.54 3.53
CA THR A 2 -40.74 16.29 2.77
C THR A 2 -39.30 15.77 2.71
N ASP A 3 -39.13 14.61 3.32
CA ASP A 3 -38.03 13.64 3.26
C ASP A 3 -36.64 14.15 2.91
N ALA A 4 -35.84 14.37 3.96
CA ALA A 4 -34.45 13.95 3.93
C ALA A 4 -34.45 12.43 4.07
N ALA A 5 -34.46 11.71 2.94
CA ALA A 5 -33.88 10.39 2.92
C ALA A 5 -32.42 10.58 3.32
N THR A 6 -32.08 10.18 4.55
CA THR A 6 -30.68 10.15 4.97
C THR A 6 -29.95 9.20 4.03
N ASP A 7 -28.74 9.59 3.62
CA ASP A 7 -27.83 8.81 2.77
C ASP A 7 -27.41 7.45 3.37
N GLU A 8 -28.10 6.97 4.43
CA GLU A 8 -27.83 5.74 5.16
C GLU A 8 -28.47 4.48 4.54
N GLU A 9 -29.28 4.59 3.48
CA GLU A 9 -29.96 3.44 2.84
C GLU A 9 -29.37 2.98 1.50
N LEU A 10 -28.15 3.40 1.14
CA LEU A 10 -27.41 2.79 0.04
C LEU A 10 -26.08 2.21 0.55
N PHE A 11 -25.76 1.00 0.12
CA PHE A 11 -24.58 0.19 0.44
C PHE A 11 -24.68 -0.71 1.68
N ASN A 12 -25.39 -1.82 1.51
CA ASN A 12 -24.94 -3.09 2.08
C ASN A 12 -23.80 -3.70 1.22
N ALA A 13 -22.79 -2.89 0.88
CA ALA A 13 -21.59 -3.35 0.18
C ALA A 13 -20.44 -3.42 1.18
N ALA A 14 -19.64 -4.48 1.12
CA ALA A 14 -18.48 -4.64 1.99
C ALA A 14 -17.54 -3.43 1.85
N ALA A 15 -16.98 -2.97 2.98
CA ALA A 15 -16.06 -1.84 3.00
C ALA A 15 -14.88 -2.07 2.03
N PRO A 16 -14.44 -1.04 1.28
CA PRO A 16 -13.28 -1.15 0.41
C PRO A 16 -12.06 -1.69 1.14
N VAL A 17 -11.27 -2.51 0.46
CA VAL A 17 -10.07 -3.13 1.02
C VAL A 17 -8.82 -2.40 0.54
N VAL A 18 -7.90 -2.13 1.45
CA VAL A 18 -6.54 -1.71 1.12
C VAL A 18 -5.58 -2.79 1.55
N ILE A 19 -4.88 -3.40 0.59
CA ILE A 19 -3.82 -4.36 0.86
C ILE A 19 -2.48 -3.64 0.96
N VAL A 20 -1.79 -3.83 2.07
CA VAL A 20 -0.42 -3.36 2.30
C VAL A 20 0.57 -4.48 2.05
N ILE A 21 1.53 -4.27 1.15
CA ILE A 21 2.58 -5.26 0.81
C ILE A 21 3.97 -4.70 1.15
N SER A 22 4.78 -5.44 1.89
CA SER A 22 6.12 -5.00 2.31
C SER A 22 7.12 -6.14 2.33
N ASP A 23 8.36 -5.88 1.91
CA ASP A 23 9.50 -6.79 2.04
C ASP A 23 10.15 -6.74 3.45
N ALA A 24 9.61 -5.85 4.31
CA ALA A 24 9.91 -5.69 5.73
C ALA A 24 8.61 -5.74 6.56
N CYS A 25 8.46 -4.89 7.58
CA CYS A 25 7.33 -4.93 8.52
C CYS A 25 6.01 -4.31 8.00
N GLY A 26 6.04 -3.50 6.94
CA GLY A 26 4.87 -2.81 6.39
C GLY A 26 4.31 -1.65 7.21
N LYS A 27 4.92 -1.27 8.34
CA LYS A 27 4.43 -0.17 9.20
C LYS A 27 4.36 1.17 8.46
N THR A 28 5.34 1.48 7.61
CA THR A 28 5.37 2.74 6.85
C THR A 28 4.17 2.86 5.92
N ALA A 29 3.88 1.81 5.13
CA ALA A 29 2.72 1.81 4.25
C ALA A 29 1.41 1.84 5.04
N THR A 30 1.30 1.07 6.13
CA THR A 30 0.12 1.11 7.00
C THR A 30 -0.13 2.52 7.53
N GLY A 31 0.90 3.22 8.04
CA GLY A 31 0.72 4.58 8.55
C GLY A 31 0.31 5.59 7.48
N VAL A 32 0.77 5.43 6.23
CA VAL A 32 0.30 6.26 5.10
C VAL A 32 -1.16 5.99 4.78
N VAL A 33 -1.57 4.71 4.78
CA VAL A 33 -2.98 4.34 4.54
C VAL A 33 -3.87 4.83 5.66
N GLU A 34 -3.48 4.68 6.93
CA GLU A 34 -4.20 5.20 8.09
C GLU A 34 -4.37 6.73 8.01
N ALA A 35 -3.28 7.47 7.77
CA ALA A 35 -3.34 8.93 7.64
C ALA A 35 -4.22 9.39 6.46
N ALA A 36 -4.25 8.63 5.36
CA ALA A 36 -5.16 8.90 4.25
C ALA A 36 -6.62 8.57 4.58
N ALA A 37 -6.86 7.46 5.29
CA ALA A 37 -8.18 7.02 5.72
C ALA A 37 -8.82 7.99 6.72
N ASP A 38 -8.02 8.68 7.55
CA ASP A 38 -8.47 9.73 8.48
C ASP A 38 -9.17 10.90 7.80
N GLN A 39 -9.03 11.04 6.46
CA GLN A 39 -9.74 12.06 5.67
C GLN A 39 -11.18 11.65 5.29
N PHE A 40 -11.60 10.44 5.65
CA PHE A 40 -12.91 9.87 5.35
C PHE A 40 -13.66 9.51 6.64
N GLY A 41 -14.89 9.01 6.51
CA GLY A 41 -15.68 8.54 7.64
C GLY A 41 -15.01 7.36 8.38
N ALA A 42 -15.49 7.10 9.60
CA ALA A 42 -15.09 5.91 10.34
C ALA A 42 -15.35 4.64 9.53
N ASP A 43 -14.46 3.64 9.68
CA ASP A 43 -14.53 2.36 8.98
C ASP A 43 -14.61 2.46 7.44
N SER A 44 -14.08 3.54 6.87
CA SER A 44 -14.08 3.81 5.42
C SER A 44 -13.29 2.79 4.60
N VAL A 45 -12.31 2.09 5.20
CA VAL A 45 -11.52 1.05 4.56
C VAL A 45 -11.12 -0.07 5.53
N VAL A 46 -10.99 -1.28 5.01
CA VAL A 46 -10.39 -2.42 5.72
C VAL A 46 -8.95 -2.60 5.27
N ILE A 47 -7.99 -2.54 6.21
CA ILE A 47 -6.57 -2.70 5.90
C ILE A 47 -6.14 -4.15 6.13
N LYS A 48 -5.71 -4.83 5.07
CA LYS A 48 -5.09 -6.17 5.14
C LYS A 48 -3.58 -6.04 4.88
N ARG A 49 -2.71 -6.63 5.70
CA ARG A 49 -1.25 -6.47 5.56
C ARG A 49 -0.52 -7.79 5.32
N LEU A 50 0.29 -7.82 4.26
CA LEU A 50 1.28 -8.84 3.96
C LEU A 50 2.70 -8.29 4.17
N SER A 51 3.41 -8.82 5.16
CA SER A 51 4.77 -8.42 5.51
C SER A 51 5.80 -9.47 5.09
N ASN A 52 7.08 -9.10 5.13
CA ASN A 52 8.23 -9.96 4.86
C ASN A 52 8.19 -10.66 3.48
N VAL A 53 7.62 -10.02 2.47
CA VAL A 53 7.56 -10.55 1.11
C VAL A 53 8.95 -10.71 0.52
N LYS A 54 9.22 -11.88 -0.07
CA LYS A 54 10.48 -12.19 -0.75
C LYS A 54 10.30 -12.59 -2.21
N THR A 55 9.10 -13.00 -2.61
CA THR A 55 8.80 -13.45 -3.98
C THR A 55 7.45 -12.91 -4.43
N VAL A 56 7.28 -12.82 -5.76
CA VAL A 56 5.99 -12.47 -6.36
C VAL A 56 4.94 -13.55 -6.11
N ASP A 57 5.34 -14.83 -6.03
CA ASP A 57 4.42 -15.94 -5.79
C ASP A 57 3.70 -15.81 -4.45
N THR A 58 4.41 -15.41 -3.37
CA THR A 58 3.78 -15.13 -2.07
C THR A 58 2.74 -14.02 -2.17
N VAL A 59 2.98 -13.01 -3.01
CA VAL A 59 2.00 -11.95 -3.26
C VAL A 59 0.80 -12.50 -4.02
N CYS A 60 1.01 -13.30 -5.07
CA CYS A 60 -0.04 -13.94 -5.84
C CYS A 60 -0.95 -14.81 -4.95
N GLU A 61 -0.37 -15.66 -4.11
CA GLU A 61 -1.10 -16.52 -3.18
C GLU A 61 -1.95 -15.69 -2.21
N PHE A 62 -1.35 -14.64 -1.63
CA PHE A 62 -2.06 -13.76 -0.72
C PHE A 62 -3.23 -13.04 -1.41
N LEU A 63 -3.00 -12.49 -2.61
CA LEU A 63 -4.04 -11.83 -3.40
C LEU A 63 -5.17 -12.79 -3.74
N ASN A 64 -4.85 -14.01 -4.21
CA ASN A 64 -5.84 -15.02 -4.55
C ASN A 64 -6.74 -15.39 -3.36
N GLY A 65 -6.22 -15.36 -2.14
CA GLY A 65 -7.00 -15.65 -0.92
C GLY A 65 -7.72 -14.46 -0.30
N ASN A 66 -7.51 -13.24 -0.79
CA ASN A 66 -8.02 -12.02 -0.16
C ASN A 66 -8.80 -11.08 -1.09
N ILE A 67 -8.79 -11.36 -2.40
CA ILE A 67 -9.63 -10.68 -3.38
C ILE A 67 -11.02 -11.32 -3.33
N GLU A 68 -12.02 -10.49 -3.07
CA GLU A 68 -13.42 -10.86 -3.06
C GLU A 68 -14.10 -10.19 -4.27
N GLU A 69 -15.03 -10.90 -4.91
CA GLU A 69 -15.79 -10.36 -6.04
C GLU A 69 -16.63 -9.16 -5.55
N ASP A 70 -16.76 -8.13 -6.39
CA ASP A 70 -17.48 -6.89 -6.12
C ASP A 70 -17.00 -6.03 -4.92
N VAL A 71 -15.85 -6.36 -4.32
CA VAL A 71 -15.23 -5.53 -3.26
C VAL A 71 -14.14 -4.63 -3.86
N PRO A 72 -14.28 -3.29 -3.79
CA PRO A 72 -13.24 -2.38 -4.28
C PRO A 72 -11.91 -2.62 -3.55
N LEU A 73 -10.81 -2.69 -4.30
CA LEU A 73 -9.49 -3.04 -3.78
C LEU A 73 -8.41 -2.13 -4.35
N ALA A 74 -7.47 -1.70 -3.49
CA ALA A 74 -6.22 -1.09 -3.89
C ALA A 74 -5.02 -1.66 -3.12
N VAL A 75 -3.82 -1.53 -3.68
CA VAL A 75 -2.58 -1.99 -3.06
C VAL A 75 -1.62 -0.85 -2.77
N PHE A 76 -1.13 -0.75 -1.54
CA PHE A 76 -0.02 0.12 -1.17
C PHE A 76 1.20 -0.73 -0.86
N HIS A 77 2.34 -0.41 -1.43
CA HIS A 77 3.52 -1.24 -1.24
C HIS A 77 4.80 -0.45 -0.94
N THR A 78 5.64 -1.08 -0.12
CA THR A 78 6.99 -0.62 0.24
C THR A 78 7.95 -1.75 -0.08
N ILE A 79 8.41 -1.83 -1.33
CA ILE A 79 9.36 -2.85 -1.79
C ILE A 79 10.62 -2.12 -2.23
N VAL A 80 11.74 -2.40 -1.56
CA VAL A 80 13.02 -1.79 -1.88
C VAL A 80 13.73 -2.55 -2.98
N GLU A 81 13.68 -3.88 -2.98
CA GLU A 81 14.37 -4.68 -4.00
C GLU A 81 13.74 -4.42 -5.39
N ARG A 82 14.58 -4.02 -6.35
CA ARG A 82 14.14 -3.46 -7.63
C ARG A 82 13.38 -4.48 -8.48
N ASN A 83 13.85 -5.72 -8.56
CA ASN A 83 13.24 -6.74 -9.42
C ASN A 83 11.90 -7.20 -8.84
N LEU A 84 11.84 -7.52 -7.55
CA LEU A 84 10.64 -7.88 -6.82
C LEU A 84 9.59 -6.77 -6.91
N ARG A 85 10.00 -5.50 -6.73
CA ARG A 85 9.09 -4.36 -6.91
C ARG A 85 8.52 -4.32 -8.33
N ARG A 86 9.36 -4.49 -9.35
CA ARG A 86 8.92 -4.49 -10.75
C ARG A 86 7.95 -5.65 -11.02
N ASP A 87 8.26 -6.82 -10.51
CA ASP A 87 7.50 -8.03 -10.78
C ASP A 87 6.15 -8.02 -10.05
N ILE A 88 6.11 -7.49 -8.82
CA ILE A 88 4.85 -7.20 -8.09
C ILE A 88 4.00 -6.18 -8.84
N ARG A 89 4.56 -5.05 -9.27
CA ARG A 89 3.81 -4.04 -10.04
C ARG A 89 3.20 -4.62 -11.30
N ARG A 90 3.98 -5.39 -12.07
CA ARG A 90 3.49 -6.09 -13.27
C ARG A 90 2.34 -7.03 -12.94
N GLU A 91 2.39 -7.72 -11.81
CA GLU A 91 1.31 -8.61 -11.39
C GLU A 91 0.04 -7.85 -11.03
N LEU A 92 0.17 -6.72 -10.32
CA LEU A 92 -0.96 -5.85 -9.98
C LEU A 92 -1.59 -5.24 -11.24
N ASP A 93 -0.77 -4.75 -12.17
CA ASP A 93 -1.22 -4.20 -13.46
C ASP A 93 -1.96 -5.26 -14.29
N LYS A 94 -1.45 -6.49 -14.37
CA LYS A 94 -2.12 -7.60 -15.08
C LYS A 94 -3.50 -7.92 -14.52
N ARG A 95 -3.68 -7.76 -13.21
CA ARG A 95 -4.95 -7.98 -12.51
C ARG A 95 -5.87 -6.76 -12.55
N GLY A 96 -5.41 -5.63 -13.08
CA GLY A 96 -6.15 -4.37 -13.06
C GLY A 96 -6.31 -3.79 -11.65
N ILE A 97 -5.44 -4.17 -10.70
CA ILE A 97 -5.53 -3.69 -9.32
C ILE A 97 -4.79 -2.36 -9.21
N PRO A 98 -5.46 -1.26 -8.83
CA PRO A 98 -4.80 0.03 -8.64
C PRO A 98 -3.78 -0.08 -7.50
N SER A 99 -2.59 0.50 -7.71
CA SER A 99 -1.52 0.41 -6.72
C SER A 99 -0.66 1.66 -6.58
N ILE A 100 -0.12 1.85 -5.37
CA ILE A 100 0.79 2.93 -5.01
C ILE A 100 2.10 2.34 -4.47
N ASP A 101 3.22 2.73 -5.10
CA ASP A 101 4.56 2.48 -4.60
C ASP A 101 5.04 3.67 -3.77
N LEU A 102 5.18 3.46 -2.48
CA LEU A 102 5.55 4.53 -1.56
C LEU A 102 7.07 4.76 -1.49
N LEU A 103 7.89 3.77 -1.83
CA LEU A 103 9.35 3.86 -1.65
C LEU A 103 10.12 4.05 -2.95
N GLY A 104 9.70 3.50 -4.08
CA GLY A 104 10.46 3.63 -5.33
C GLY A 104 10.68 5.08 -5.77
N PRO A 105 9.65 5.94 -5.82
CA PRO A 105 9.83 7.36 -6.11
C PRO A 105 10.73 8.06 -5.09
N ALA A 106 10.51 7.83 -3.79
CA ALA A 106 11.31 8.44 -2.72
C ALA A 106 12.79 8.07 -2.80
N ILE A 107 13.10 6.78 -3.01
CA ILE A 107 14.46 6.28 -3.21
C ILE A 107 15.11 6.93 -4.44
N THR A 108 14.36 7.10 -5.52
CA THR A 108 14.86 7.72 -6.76
C THR A 108 15.22 9.19 -6.55
N VAL A 109 14.37 9.93 -5.84
CA VAL A 109 14.62 11.34 -5.48
C VAL A 109 15.85 11.44 -4.59
N ILE A 110 15.95 10.64 -3.53
CA ILE A 110 17.09 10.66 -2.62
C ILE A 110 18.40 10.31 -3.34
N SER A 111 18.40 9.26 -4.19
CA SER A 111 19.57 8.89 -4.99
C SER A 111 20.04 10.02 -5.89
N THR A 112 19.10 10.78 -6.48
CA THR A 112 19.42 11.95 -7.31
C THR A 112 20.02 13.09 -6.47
N LEU A 113 19.51 13.30 -5.26
CA LEU A 113 19.98 14.35 -4.35
C LEU A 113 21.36 14.05 -3.76
N THR A 114 21.63 12.78 -3.41
CA THR A 114 22.90 12.38 -2.79
C THR A 114 23.97 12.01 -3.81
N GLY A 115 23.59 11.67 -5.04
CA GLY A 115 24.49 11.09 -6.04
C GLY A 115 24.91 9.65 -5.72
N GLU A 116 24.27 9.00 -4.75
CA GLU A 116 24.59 7.63 -4.32
C GLU A 116 23.62 6.60 -4.89
N GLU A 117 24.12 5.39 -5.15
CA GLU A 117 23.27 4.26 -5.48
C GLU A 117 22.57 3.69 -4.23
N PRO A 118 21.26 3.42 -4.28
CA PRO A 118 20.56 2.78 -3.17
C PRO A 118 21.06 1.35 -2.97
N LYS A 119 21.21 0.93 -1.71
CA LYS A 119 21.62 -0.45 -1.37
C LYS A 119 20.53 -1.50 -1.62
N TYR A 120 19.27 -1.08 -1.72
CA TYR A 120 18.11 -1.97 -1.91
C TYR A 120 18.01 -3.12 -0.89
N GLU A 121 18.44 -2.87 0.34
CA GLU A 121 18.40 -3.84 1.45
C GLU A 121 17.11 -3.68 2.27
N PRO A 122 16.19 -4.66 2.27
CA PRO A 122 14.96 -4.59 3.05
C PRO A 122 15.23 -4.63 4.55
N GLY A 123 14.44 -3.88 5.33
CA GLY A 123 14.56 -3.84 6.79
C GLY A 123 15.74 -3.03 7.33
N ARG A 124 16.57 -2.43 6.46
CA ARG A 124 17.63 -1.52 6.86
C ARG A 124 17.04 -0.26 7.52
N ARG A 125 17.51 0.08 8.72
CA ARG A 125 17.26 1.38 9.37
C ARG A 125 18.59 2.09 9.58
N MET A 126 18.61 3.37 9.26
CA MET A 126 19.74 4.27 9.52
C MET A 126 19.22 5.35 10.45
N ASP A 127 19.99 5.70 11.47
CA ASP A 127 19.68 6.86 12.31
C ASP A 127 19.87 8.11 11.47
N THR A 128 18.78 8.83 11.22
CA THR A 128 18.79 10.10 10.49
C THR A 128 18.24 11.16 11.44
N GLU A 129 19.01 12.22 11.67
CA GLU A 129 18.54 13.36 12.46
C GLU A 129 17.54 14.18 11.63
N VAL A 130 16.31 14.30 12.12
CA VAL A 130 15.33 15.23 11.58
C VAL A 130 15.53 16.57 12.28
N GLN A 131 15.90 17.60 11.54
CA GLN A 131 16.02 18.96 12.04
C GLN A 131 14.67 19.66 11.87
N GLU A 132 14.06 20.08 12.97
CA GLU A 132 12.88 20.96 12.94
C GLU A 132 13.31 22.38 12.58
N VAL A 133 12.62 23.00 11.63
CA VAL A 133 12.86 24.37 11.15
C VAL A 133 11.64 25.24 11.33
#